data_AF-A0A380DWP0-F1
#
_entry.id   AF-A0A380DWP0-F1
#
_cell.length_a   1.000
_cell.length_b   1.000
_cell.length_c   1.000
_cell.angle_alpha   90.00
_cell.angle_beta   90.00
_cell.angle_gamma   90.00
#
_symmetry.space_group_name_H-M   'P 1'
#
loop_
_entity.id
_entity.type
_entity.pdbx_description
1 polymer ?
#
loop_
_entity_poly.entity_id
_entity_poly.type
_entity_poly.pdbx_seq_one_letter_code
_entity_poly.pdbx_strand_id
1 'polypeptide(L)'
;METNAGSGSFFEDVDYKEAGAEIVAEQAKVWDVDMVIKVKEPLESEYPYFKEGLVLFTYLHLANEDKLTQALIDRKVISIAYETVQFTRPIFTIVITNE
;
A
#
# COMPACT_ATOMS: atom_id res chain seq x y z
N MET A 1 -9.83 -4.88 5.21
CA MET A 1 -8.61 -5.03 6.05
C MET A 1 -8.21 -6.50 6.04
N GLU A 2 -6.93 -6.81 5.89
CA GLU A 2 -6.43 -8.20 5.98
C GLU A 2 -6.46 -8.67 7.44
N THR A 3 -6.84 -9.93 7.67
CA THR A 3 -6.79 -10.51 9.02
C THR A 3 -5.37 -10.47 9.61
N ASN A 4 -5.26 -10.08 10.87
CA ASN A 4 -4.00 -9.91 11.61
C ASN A 4 -3.05 -8.83 11.06
N ALA A 5 -3.52 -7.95 10.17
CA ALA A 5 -2.68 -6.89 9.59
C ALA A 5 -2.10 -5.93 10.65
N GLY A 6 -2.84 -5.70 11.75
CA GLY A 6 -2.42 -4.82 12.83
C GLY A 6 -1.77 -5.50 14.03
N SER A 7 -1.73 -6.84 14.10
CA SER A 7 -1.30 -7.54 15.32
C SER A 7 0.14 -7.18 15.72
N GLY A 8 1.02 -6.94 14.73
CA GLY A 8 2.40 -6.47 14.98
C GLY A 8 2.49 -5.02 15.49
N SER A 9 1.41 -4.27 15.44
CA SER A 9 1.27 -2.89 15.91
C SER A 9 0.31 -2.76 17.11
N PHE A 10 -0.03 -3.87 17.77
CA PHE A 10 -0.96 -3.93 18.91
C PHE A 10 -2.41 -3.53 18.58
N PHE A 11 -2.84 -3.76 17.34
CA PHE A 11 -4.25 -3.63 16.93
C PHE A 11 -4.76 -4.99 16.45
N GLU A 12 -5.70 -5.54 17.19
CA GLU A 12 -6.35 -6.81 16.87
C GLU A 12 -7.45 -6.61 15.81
N ASP A 13 -7.88 -7.69 15.15
CA ASP A 13 -8.96 -7.65 14.16
C ASP A 13 -10.26 -7.07 14.72
N VAL A 14 -10.50 -7.21 16.04
CA VAL A 14 -11.67 -6.63 16.71
C VAL A 14 -11.63 -5.10 16.71
N ASP A 15 -10.46 -4.49 16.90
CA ASP A 15 -10.31 -3.03 16.93
C ASP A 15 -10.69 -2.43 15.56
N TYR A 16 -10.27 -3.09 14.48
CA TYR A 16 -10.64 -2.70 13.12
C TYR A 16 -12.14 -2.89 12.84
N LYS A 17 -12.74 -4.00 13.31
CA LYS A 17 -14.19 -4.23 13.17
C LYS A 17 -15.00 -3.18 13.91
N GLU A 18 -14.61 -2.83 15.13
CA GLU A 18 -15.26 -1.78 15.93
C GLU A 18 -15.17 -0.40 15.26
N ALA A 19 -14.07 -0.14 14.54
CA ALA A 19 -13.92 1.04 13.69
C ALA A 19 -14.70 0.99 12.36
N GLY A 20 -15.40 -0.11 12.07
CA GLY A 20 -16.23 -0.29 10.87
C GLY A 20 -15.54 -0.97 9.69
N ALA A 21 -14.36 -1.54 9.87
CA ALA A 21 -13.67 -2.27 8.80
C ALA A 21 -14.23 -3.68 8.60
N GLU A 22 -14.33 -4.11 7.35
CA GLU A 22 -14.51 -5.52 7.00
C GLU A 22 -13.16 -6.26 7.07
N ILE A 23 -13.13 -7.38 7.80
CA ILE A 23 -11.95 -8.23 7.93
C ILE A 23 -12.02 -9.37 6.93
N VAL A 24 -10.98 -9.50 6.11
CA VAL A 24 -10.89 -10.42 4.99
C VAL A 24 -9.63 -11.27 5.15
N ALA A 25 -9.76 -12.59 5.11
CA ALA A 25 -8.63 -13.52 5.24
C ALA A 25 -8.00 -13.90 3.90
N GLU A 26 -8.72 -13.71 2.80
CA GLU A 26 -8.25 -14.09 1.47
C GLU A 26 -7.55 -12.93 0.79
N GLN A 27 -6.25 -13.09 0.49
CA GLN A 27 -5.42 -12.04 -0.09
C GLN A 27 -6.00 -11.48 -1.38
N ALA A 28 -6.51 -12.35 -2.27
CA ALA A 28 -7.14 -11.91 -3.53
C ALA A 28 -8.31 -10.93 -3.31
N LYS A 29 -9.11 -11.13 -2.25
CA LYS A 29 -10.21 -10.23 -1.91
C LYS A 29 -9.73 -8.94 -1.25
N VAL A 30 -8.66 -8.99 -0.46
CA VAL A 30 -8.05 -7.78 0.14
C VAL A 30 -7.57 -6.83 -0.95
N TRP A 31 -7.03 -7.36 -2.05
CA TRP A 31 -6.56 -6.58 -3.19
C TRP A 31 -7.68 -6.21 -4.18
N ASP A 32 -8.87 -6.78 -4.07
CA ASP A 32 -10.01 -6.46 -4.94
C ASP A 32 -10.74 -5.20 -4.48
N VAL A 33 -10.02 -4.09 -4.48
CA VAL A 33 -10.48 -2.77 -4.04
C VAL A 33 -10.04 -1.71 -5.05
N ASP A 34 -10.58 -0.50 -4.95
CA ASP A 34 -10.16 0.60 -5.82
C ASP A 34 -8.83 1.21 -5.38
N MET A 35 -8.50 1.11 -4.09
CA MET A 35 -7.28 1.68 -3.51
C MET A 35 -6.68 0.75 -2.44
N VAL A 36 -5.38 0.52 -2.55
CA VAL A 36 -4.57 -0.20 -1.55
C VAL A 36 -3.62 0.77 -0.86
N ILE A 37 -3.69 0.78 0.47
CA ILE A 37 -2.80 1.55 1.35
C ILE A 37 -1.89 0.56 2.06
N LYS A 38 -0.57 0.71 1.89
CA LYS A 38 0.45 -0.16 2.49
C LYS A 38 1.57 0.66 3.13
N VAL A 39 2.44 -0.02 3.86
CA VAL A 39 3.67 0.56 4.42
C VAL A 39 4.85 0.35 3.49
N LYS A 40 5.06 -0.87 3.00
CA LYS A 40 6.18 -1.25 2.12
C LYS A 40 5.74 -1.47 0.69
N GLU A 41 6.72 -1.49 -0.20
CA GLU A 41 6.58 -1.84 -1.60
C GLU A 41 5.96 -3.24 -1.77
N PRO A 42 5.12 -3.46 -2.80
CA PRO A 42 4.61 -4.79 -3.06
C PRO A 42 5.72 -5.77 -3.45
N LEU A 43 5.59 -7.01 -2.99
CA LEU A 43 6.48 -8.12 -3.34
C LEU A 43 6.01 -8.82 -4.62
N GLU A 44 6.89 -9.59 -5.26
CA GLU A 44 6.57 -10.31 -6.51
C GLU A 44 5.32 -11.21 -6.40
N SER A 45 5.08 -11.79 -5.22
CA SER A 45 3.89 -12.60 -4.94
C SER A 45 2.58 -11.80 -4.95
N GLU A 46 2.65 -10.49 -4.82
CA GLU A 46 1.49 -9.58 -4.79
C GLU A 46 1.18 -8.98 -6.16
N TYR A 47 2.12 -9.03 -7.11
CA TYR A 47 1.94 -8.49 -8.48
C TYR A 47 0.74 -9.10 -9.24
N PRO A 48 0.40 -10.40 -9.06
CA PRO A 48 -0.79 -10.97 -9.70
C PRO A 48 -2.11 -10.29 -9.33
N TYR A 49 -2.15 -9.57 -8.20
CA TYR A 49 -3.35 -8.88 -7.73
C TYR A 49 -3.51 -7.46 -8.28
N PHE A 50 -2.52 -6.94 -9.00
CA PHE A 50 -2.63 -5.64 -9.64
C PHE A 50 -3.68 -5.67 -10.75
N LYS A 51 -4.56 -4.68 -10.76
CA LYS A 51 -5.59 -4.45 -11.77
C LYS A 51 -5.51 -3.05 -12.35
N GLU A 52 -5.94 -2.91 -13.59
CA GLU A 52 -6.00 -1.61 -14.27
C GLU A 52 -6.89 -0.65 -13.46
N GLY A 53 -6.36 0.55 -13.17
CA GLY A 53 -7.05 1.57 -12.39
C GLY A 53 -6.94 1.43 -10.87
N LEU A 54 -6.29 0.39 -10.35
CA LEU A 54 -5.96 0.28 -8.93
C LEU A 54 -5.10 1.47 -8.49
N VAL A 55 -5.47 2.14 -7.40
CA VAL A 55 -4.62 3.14 -6.75
C VAL A 55 -3.77 2.46 -5.69
N LEU A 56 -2.45 2.52 -5.83
CA LEU A 56 -1.51 2.01 -4.85
C LEU A 56 -0.81 3.18 -4.14
N PHE A 57 -1.00 3.30 -2.82
CA PHE A 57 -0.38 4.35 -2.02
C PHE A 57 0.50 3.74 -0.92
N THR A 58 1.82 3.81 -1.10
CA THR A 58 2.82 3.17 -0.21
C THR A 58 4.22 3.75 -0.45
N TYR A 59 5.22 3.35 0.34
CA TYR A 59 6.63 3.56 -0.02
C TYR A 59 7.00 2.62 -1.17
N LEU A 60 7.59 3.12 -2.26
CA LEU A 60 7.86 2.29 -3.45
C LEU A 60 9.34 2.10 -3.77
N HIS A 61 10.19 3.11 -3.48
CA HIS A 61 11.62 3.07 -3.76
C HIS A 61 11.97 2.68 -5.21
N LEU A 62 11.15 3.14 -6.17
CA LEU A 62 11.17 2.65 -7.57
C LEU A 62 12.52 2.76 -8.28
N ALA A 63 13.40 3.67 -7.86
CA ALA A 63 14.71 3.87 -8.47
C ALA A 63 15.60 2.60 -8.48
N ASN A 64 15.35 1.65 -7.58
CA ASN A 64 16.11 0.40 -7.47
C ASN A 64 15.26 -0.87 -7.70
N GLU A 65 14.00 -0.73 -8.12
CA GLU A 65 13.03 -1.83 -8.19
C GLU A 65 12.44 -1.97 -9.60
N ASP A 66 13.27 -2.45 -10.54
CA ASP A 66 12.90 -2.59 -11.96
C ASP A 66 11.70 -3.52 -12.16
N LYS A 67 11.65 -4.65 -11.44
CA LYS A 67 10.57 -5.63 -11.57
C LYS A 67 9.23 -5.06 -11.11
N LEU A 68 9.22 -4.38 -9.97
CA LEU A 68 8.02 -3.71 -9.47
C LEU A 68 7.58 -2.62 -10.44
N THR A 69 8.51 -1.80 -10.91
CA THR A 69 8.24 -0.74 -11.88
C THR A 69 7.58 -1.29 -13.14
N GLN A 70 8.12 -2.38 -13.70
CA GLN A 70 7.54 -3.03 -14.87
C GLN A 70 6.14 -3.60 -14.56
N ALA A 71 5.95 -4.26 -13.43
CA ALA A 71 4.65 -4.82 -13.05
C ALA A 71 3.57 -3.74 -12.88
N LEU A 72 3.92 -2.59 -12.31
CA LEU A 72 3.00 -1.45 -12.15
C LEU A 72 2.61 -0.85 -13.51
N ILE A 73 3.58 -0.72 -14.44
CA ILE A 73 3.36 -0.22 -15.80
C ILE A 73 2.47 -1.19 -16.59
N ASP A 74 2.82 -2.47 -16.62
CA ASP A 74 2.11 -3.51 -17.39
C ASP A 74 0.65 -3.64 -16.95
N ARG A 75 0.40 -3.46 -15.66
CA ARG A 75 -0.92 -3.57 -15.04
C ARG A 75 -1.67 -2.24 -14.96
N LYS A 76 -1.06 -1.13 -15.42
CA LYS A 76 -1.65 0.23 -15.41
C LYS A 76 -2.18 0.63 -14.03
N VAL A 77 -1.38 0.37 -13.00
CA VAL A 77 -1.66 0.78 -11.63
C VAL A 77 -1.33 2.26 -11.48
N ILE A 78 -2.19 3.00 -10.77
CA ILE A 78 -1.96 4.39 -10.38
C ILE A 78 -1.16 4.37 -9.07
N SER A 79 0.16 4.49 -9.16
CA SER A 79 1.04 4.38 -8.00
C SER A 79 1.46 5.74 -7.46
N ILE A 80 1.23 5.98 -6.17
CA ILE A 80 1.66 7.16 -5.44
C ILE A 80 2.70 6.73 -4.41
N ALA A 81 3.93 7.22 -4.55
CA ALA A 81 5.05 6.92 -3.66
C ALA A 81 5.10 7.92 -2.50
N TYR A 82 4.96 7.45 -1.25
CA TYR A 82 5.01 8.29 -0.05
C TYR A 82 6.26 9.19 0.00
N GLU A 83 7.42 8.64 -0.33
CA GLU A 83 8.72 9.33 -0.28
C GLU A 83 8.87 10.45 -1.32
N THR A 84 7.93 10.58 -2.25
CA THR A 84 7.98 11.60 -3.31
C THR A 84 6.87 12.65 -3.20
N VAL A 85 5.93 12.48 -2.26
CA VAL A 85 4.89 13.48 -2.01
C VAL A 85 5.53 14.70 -1.37
N GLN A 86 5.47 15.83 -2.08
CA GLN A 86 6.06 17.10 -1.68
C GLN A 86 5.08 18.25 -1.90
N PHE A 87 5.10 19.22 -0.98
CA PHE A 87 4.43 20.50 -1.18
C PHE A 87 5.34 21.47 -1.96
N THR A 88 4.83 22.65 -2.29
CA THR A 88 5.58 23.73 -2.94
C THR A 88 6.82 24.21 -2.15
N ARG A 89 7.00 23.76 -0.90
CA ARG A 89 8.24 23.89 -0.12
C ARG A 89 8.87 22.51 0.06
N PRO A 90 10.21 22.38 0.00
CA PRO A 90 10.93 21.11 -0.08
C PRO A 90 11.00 20.39 1.29
N ILE A 91 9.85 20.12 1.90
CA ILE A 91 9.72 19.28 3.08
C ILE A 91 8.92 18.06 2.63
N PHE A 92 9.51 16.87 2.77
CA PHE A 92 8.82 15.61 2.52
C PHE A 92 7.83 15.35 3.66
N THR A 93 6.56 15.69 3.46
CA THR A 93 5.56 15.68 4.53
C THR A 93 5.20 14.28 5.05
N ILE A 94 5.47 13.22 4.28
CA ILE A 94 5.15 11.84 4.68
C ILE A 94 6.33 11.12 5.36
N VAL A 95 7.55 11.66 5.26
CA VAL A 95 8.67 11.25 6.11
C VAL A 95 8.67 12.15 7.34
N ILE A 96 7.83 11.83 8.32
CA ILE A 96 7.89 12.49 9.63
C ILE A 96 9.06 11.86 10.38
N THR A 97 10.23 12.48 10.30
CA THR A 97 11.28 12.23 11.30
C THR A 97 10.77 12.83 12.61
N ASN A 98 10.54 12.00 13.62
CA ASN A 98 10.41 12.51 14.98
C ASN A 98 11.73 13.20 15.34
N GLU A 99 11.68 14.51 15.60
CA GLU A 99 12.67 15.17 16.45
C GLU A 99 12.38 14.85 17.92
#